data_AF-A0A7C7QPG4-F1
#
_entry.id   AF-A0A7C7QPG4-F1
#
_cell.length_a   1.000
_cell.length_b   1.000
_cell.length_c   1.000
_cell.angle_alpha   90.00
_cell.angle_beta   90.00
_cell.angle_gamma   90.00
#
_symmetry.space_group_name_H-M   'P 1'
#
loop_
_entity.id
_entity.type
_entity.pdbx_description
1 polymer ?
#
loop_
_entity_poly.entity_id
_entity_poly.type
_entity_poly.pdbx_seq_one_letter_code
_entity_poly.pdbx_strand_id
1 'polypeptide(L)'
;CSRGIATRARGMGANVVVTEIDPLRALEAVMDGFRVMPMLKAAEIGDIFVTSTGDVNVIDKPHFEVMKDGAILANSGHFNVEVNIPALEEMAIEKRRIRDFVDQYVMPDGRRLSLLGEGRLVNLAAAEGHPASVMDMSFANQALGAEYMVKQGKNLEKKVYSVPKEIDRQIARLKLKAMGVEIDTLTPEQEKYLESWQEGT
;
A
#
# COMPACT_ATOMS: atom_id res chain seq x y z
N CYS A 1 2.42 1.41 -0.51
CA CYS A 1 1.33 1.14 0.46
C CYS A 1 1.76 0.16 1.56
N SER A 2 2.27 -1.02 1.20
CA SER A 2 2.54 -2.14 2.13
C SER A 2 3.51 -1.84 3.29
N ARG A 3 4.58 -1.07 3.07
CA ARG A 3 5.52 -0.68 4.15
C ARG A 3 4.84 0.14 5.26
N GLY A 4 3.90 1.00 4.89
CA GLY A 4 3.10 1.79 5.84
C GLY A 4 2.18 0.91 6.68
N ILE A 5 1.50 -0.04 6.05
CA ILE A 5 0.63 -1.02 6.71
C ILE A 5 1.43 -1.84 7.74
N ALA A 6 2.55 -2.42 7.31
CA ALA A 6 3.42 -3.23 8.17
C ALA A 6 3.96 -2.43 9.38
N THR A 7 4.42 -1.20 9.14
CA THR A 7 4.95 -0.34 10.20
C THR A 7 3.89 0.05 11.22
N ARG A 8 2.68 0.39 10.77
CA ARG A 8 1.57 0.75 11.67
C ARG A 8 1.08 -0.46 12.47
N ALA A 9 0.91 -1.61 11.84
CA ALA A 9 0.54 -2.85 12.52
C ALA A 9 1.57 -3.22 13.60
N ARG A 10 2.87 -3.17 13.30
CA ARG A 10 3.93 -3.38 14.30
C ARG A 10 3.89 -2.35 15.41
N GLY A 11 3.66 -1.07 15.10
CA GLY A 11 3.49 0.00 16.09
C GLY A 11 2.31 -0.22 17.05
N MET A 12 1.31 -1.00 16.63
CA MET A 12 0.17 -1.44 17.46
C MET A 12 0.44 -2.77 18.18
N GLY A 13 1.66 -3.31 18.12
CA GLY A 13 2.06 -4.54 18.80
C GLY A 13 1.86 -5.83 18.00
N ALA A 14 1.52 -5.76 16.71
CA ALA A 14 1.34 -6.95 15.89
C ALA A 14 2.67 -7.63 15.54
N ASN A 15 2.68 -8.96 15.46
CA ASN A 15 3.79 -9.73 14.92
C ASN A 15 3.66 -9.90 13.40
N VAL A 16 4.22 -8.96 12.66
CA VAL A 16 3.98 -8.81 11.21
C VAL A 16 4.80 -9.81 10.38
N VAL A 17 4.12 -10.42 9.41
CA VAL A 17 4.70 -11.24 8.33
C VAL A 17 4.48 -10.52 7.00
N VAL A 18 5.51 -10.45 6.17
CA VAL A 18 5.47 -9.94 4.81
C VAL A 18 5.61 -11.10 3.83
N THR A 19 4.82 -11.07 2.75
CA THR A 19 4.91 -12.00 1.63
C THR A 19 5.35 -11.21 0.40
N GLU A 20 6.45 -11.60 -0.24
CA GLU A 20 6.96 -10.92 -1.42
C GLU A 20 7.54 -11.90 -2.44
N ILE A 21 7.38 -11.57 -3.71
CA ILE A 21 8.00 -12.17 -4.88
C ILE A 21 9.27 -11.42 -5.31
N ASP A 22 9.36 -10.11 -5.04
CA ASP A 22 10.55 -9.32 -5.38
C ASP A 22 11.64 -9.51 -4.32
N PRO A 23 12.84 -10.01 -4.68
CA PRO A 23 13.89 -10.31 -3.72
C PRO A 23 14.48 -9.07 -3.03
N LEU A 24 14.51 -7.91 -3.70
CA LEU A 24 15.00 -6.66 -3.11
C LEU A 24 14.02 -6.17 -2.06
N ARG A 25 12.71 -6.17 -2.37
CA ARG A 25 11.68 -5.77 -1.41
C ARG A 25 11.56 -6.74 -0.24
N ALA A 26 11.70 -8.05 -0.49
CA ALA A 26 11.79 -9.05 0.55
C ALA A 26 12.99 -8.80 1.48
N LEU A 27 14.17 -8.52 0.93
CA LEU A 27 15.36 -8.20 1.72
C LEU A 27 15.17 -6.93 2.55
N GLU A 28 14.63 -5.86 1.95
CA GLU A 28 14.28 -4.63 2.67
C GLU A 28 13.35 -4.89 3.86
N ALA A 29 12.33 -5.74 3.69
CA ALA A 29 11.42 -6.11 4.77
C ALA A 29 12.13 -6.87 5.90
N VAL A 30 13.05 -7.79 5.58
CA VAL A 30 13.88 -8.48 6.58
C VAL A 30 14.79 -7.48 7.31
N MET A 31 15.42 -6.55 6.59
CA MET A 31 16.28 -5.51 7.17
C MET A 31 15.51 -4.53 8.06
N ASP A 32 14.24 -4.25 7.73
CA ASP A 32 13.32 -3.49 8.58
C ASP A 32 12.85 -4.29 9.81
N GLY A 33 13.21 -5.58 9.94
CA GLY A 33 12.90 -6.44 11.09
C GLY A 33 11.60 -7.23 10.97
N PHE A 34 11.04 -7.38 9.77
CA PHE A 34 9.84 -8.19 9.53
C PHE A 34 10.20 -9.64 9.17
N ARG A 35 9.31 -10.58 9.53
CA ARG A 35 9.41 -11.95 9.03
C ARG A 35 8.95 -11.99 7.58
N VAL A 36 9.68 -12.68 6.72
CA VAL A 36 9.28 -12.90 5.32
C VAL A 36 9.08 -14.39 5.08
N MET A 37 7.94 -14.77 4.51
CA MET A 37 7.65 -16.15 4.14
C MET A 37 6.62 -16.24 3.01
N PRO A 38 6.50 -17.39 2.33
CA PRO A 38 5.43 -17.62 1.35
C PRO A 38 4.03 -17.49 1.96
N MET A 39 3.06 -17.03 1.16
CA MET A 39 1.68 -16.79 1.59
C MET A 39 1.02 -18.05 2.18
N LEU A 40 1.27 -19.25 1.61
CA LEU A 40 0.73 -20.50 2.15
C LEU A 40 1.17 -20.77 3.61
N LYS A 41 2.44 -20.52 3.93
CA LYS A 41 2.94 -20.65 5.31
C LYS A 41 2.41 -19.56 6.22
N ALA A 42 2.25 -18.34 5.69
CA ALA A 42 1.65 -17.24 6.44
C ALA A 42 0.16 -17.50 6.76
N ALA A 43 -0.57 -18.16 5.85
CA ALA A 43 -1.98 -18.49 6.01
C ALA A 43 -2.25 -19.43 7.20
N GLU A 44 -1.34 -20.37 7.47
CA GLU A 44 -1.43 -21.29 8.63
C GLU A 44 -1.37 -20.56 9.98
N ILE A 45 -0.66 -19.44 10.05
CA ILE A 45 -0.35 -18.75 11.32
C ILE A 45 -0.98 -17.36 11.45
N GLY A 46 -1.51 -16.78 10.37
CA GLY A 46 -2.03 -15.42 10.37
C GLY A 46 -3.43 -15.32 10.96
N ASP A 47 -3.68 -14.23 11.68
CA ASP A 47 -5.00 -13.89 12.23
C ASP A 47 -5.67 -12.76 11.42
N ILE A 48 -4.85 -11.87 10.83
CA ILE A 48 -5.27 -10.76 9.98
C ILE A 48 -4.42 -10.77 8.72
N PHE A 49 -5.07 -10.71 7.57
CA PHE A 49 -4.47 -10.70 6.25
C PHE A 49 -4.84 -9.41 5.53
N VAL A 50 -3.83 -8.66 5.08
CA VAL A 50 -4.03 -7.43 4.33
C VAL A 50 -3.25 -7.52 3.01
N THR A 51 -3.98 -7.59 1.89
CA THR A 51 -3.37 -7.58 0.56
C THR A 51 -3.12 -6.14 0.10
N SER A 52 -2.01 -5.89 -0.59
CA SER A 52 -1.65 -4.59 -1.16
C SER A 52 -0.63 -4.76 -2.29
N THR A 53 -0.85 -5.73 -3.18
CA THR A 53 0.14 -6.13 -4.20
C THR A 53 -0.07 -5.45 -5.55
N GLY A 54 -1.31 -5.10 -5.88
CA GLY A 54 -1.70 -4.70 -7.23
C GLY A 54 -2.08 -5.86 -8.16
N ASP A 55 -2.12 -7.10 -7.65
CA ASP A 55 -2.27 -8.32 -8.47
C ASP A 55 -3.56 -9.09 -8.15
N VAL A 56 -3.89 -10.10 -8.94
CA VAL A 56 -5.10 -10.92 -8.79
C VAL A 56 -4.83 -12.17 -7.95
N ASN A 57 -5.82 -12.61 -7.17
CA ASN A 57 -5.82 -13.90 -6.47
C ASN A 57 -4.59 -14.16 -5.58
N VAL A 58 -4.05 -13.11 -4.95
CA VAL A 58 -2.96 -13.19 -3.96
C VAL A 58 -3.34 -14.13 -2.83
N ILE A 59 -4.61 -14.04 -2.38
CA ILE A 59 -5.21 -15.00 -1.46
C ILE A 59 -6.25 -15.81 -2.23
N ASP A 60 -5.86 -17.04 -2.55
CA ASP A 60 -6.67 -18.05 -3.27
C ASP A 60 -6.97 -19.32 -2.45
N LYS A 61 -7.71 -20.28 -3.03
CA LYS A 61 -8.19 -21.55 -2.45
C LYS A 61 -7.22 -22.21 -1.46
N PRO A 62 -5.94 -22.48 -1.80
CA PRO A 62 -5.03 -23.19 -0.88
C PRO A 62 -4.79 -22.44 0.43
N HIS A 63 -4.91 -21.11 0.42
CA HIS A 63 -4.74 -20.29 1.61
C HIS A 63 -5.97 -20.40 2.50
N PHE A 64 -7.18 -20.30 1.94
CA PHE A 64 -8.42 -20.44 2.71
C PHE A 64 -8.51 -21.81 3.39
N GLU A 65 -8.02 -22.86 2.74
CA GLU A 65 -7.99 -24.23 3.30
C GLU A 65 -7.20 -24.33 4.61
N VAL A 66 -6.17 -23.50 4.82
CA VAL A 66 -5.28 -23.59 5.99
C VAL A 66 -5.42 -22.45 7.00
N MET A 67 -6.24 -21.43 6.71
CA MET A 67 -6.48 -20.31 7.62
C MET A 67 -7.15 -20.73 8.94
N LYS A 68 -6.85 -20.02 10.03
CA LYS A 68 -7.49 -20.29 11.33
C LYS A 68 -8.98 -19.89 11.34
N ASP A 69 -9.75 -20.48 12.25
CA ASP A 69 -11.08 -19.94 12.59
C ASP A 69 -10.94 -18.49 13.07
N GLY A 70 -11.81 -17.61 12.59
CA GLY A 70 -11.82 -16.20 12.92
C GLY A 70 -10.84 -15.33 12.13
N ALA A 71 -10.15 -15.88 11.12
CA ALA A 71 -9.24 -15.10 10.28
C ALA A 71 -9.95 -13.93 9.57
N ILE A 72 -9.30 -12.77 9.56
CA ILE A 72 -9.81 -11.54 8.96
C ILE A 72 -9.05 -11.24 7.67
N LEU A 73 -9.77 -11.07 6.57
CA LEU A 73 -9.27 -10.76 5.24
C LEU A 73 -9.62 -9.30 4.90
N ALA A 74 -8.63 -8.54 4.47
CA ALA A 74 -8.81 -7.17 3.98
C ALA A 74 -7.93 -6.92 2.76
N ASN A 75 -8.38 -6.03 1.89
CA ASN A 75 -7.61 -5.56 0.75
C ASN A 75 -7.38 -4.05 0.87
N SER A 76 -6.16 -3.60 0.63
CA SER A 76 -5.80 -2.18 0.54
C SER A 76 -5.06 -1.86 -0.76
N GLY A 77 -5.02 -2.80 -1.71
CA GLY A 77 -4.41 -2.65 -3.02
C GLY A 77 -5.44 -2.43 -4.13
N HIS A 78 -5.40 -3.26 -5.16
CA HIS A 78 -6.13 -3.02 -6.40
C HIS A 78 -7.57 -3.56 -6.38
N PHE A 79 -8.53 -2.64 -6.47
CA PHE A 79 -9.98 -2.90 -6.54
C PHE A 79 -10.44 -3.97 -5.55
N ASN A 80 -10.97 -5.10 -6.03
CA ASN A 80 -11.46 -6.22 -5.25
C ASN A 80 -10.98 -7.58 -5.77
N VAL A 81 -9.82 -7.60 -6.43
CA VAL A 81 -9.33 -8.79 -7.15
C VAL A 81 -8.18 -9.50 -6.45
N GLU A 82 -7.56 -8.88 -5.44
CA GLU A 82 -6.41 -9.49 -4.75
C GLU A 82 -6.82 -10.69 -3.87
N VAL A 83 -8.06 -10.72 -3.40
CA VAL A 83 -8.66 -11.88 -2.72
C VAL A 83 -9.58 -12.57 -3.72
N ASN A 84 -9.43 -13.88 -3.92
CA ASN A 84 -10.30 -14.63 -4.82
C ASN A 84 -11.68 -14.87 -4.17
N ILE A 85 -12.53 -13.85 -4.20
CA ILE A 85 -13.88 -13.88 -3.61
C ILE A 85 -14.76 -14.96 -4.25
N PRO A 86 -14.78 -15.14 -5.59
CA PRO A 86 -15.55 -16.22 -6.20
C PRO A 86 -15.16 -17.61 -5.66
N ALA A 87 -13.87 -17.86 -5.49
CA ALA A 87 -13.39 -19.11 -4.88
C ALA A 87 -13.79 -19.24 -3.41
N LEU A 88 -13.70 -18.16 -2.63
CA LEU A 88 -14.16 -18.15 -1.24
C LEU A 88 -15.66 -18.43 -1.13
N GLU A 89 -16.47 -17.85 -2.02
CA GLU A 89 -17.92 -18.08 -2.10
C GLU A 89 -18.27 -19.51 -2.52
N GLU A 90 -17.50 -20.09 -3.44
CA GLU A 90 -17.66 -21.49 -3.86
C GLU A 90 -17.30 -22.48 -2.73
N MET A 91 -16.29 -22.17 -1.92
CA MET A 91 -15.84 -23.04 -0.82
C MET A 91 -16.69 -22.91 0.45
N ALA A 92 -17.33 -21.77 0.68
CA ALA A 92 -18.14 -21.52 1.87
C ALA A 92 -19.51 -22.21 1.75
N ILE A 93 -19.99 -22.76 2.86
CA ILE A 93 -21.36 -23.30 2.94
C ILE A 93 -22.39 -22.22 3.27
N GLU A 94 -21.94 -21.08 3.80
CA GLU A 94 -22.80 -19.98 4.18
C GLU A 94 -22.05 -18.65 4.18
N LYS A 95 -22.73 -17.57 3.75
CA LYS A 95 -22.27 -16.19 3.84
C LYS A 95 -23.26 -15.37 4.66
N ARG A 96 -22.78 -14.67 5.69
CA ARG A 96 -23.58 -13.78 6.54
C ARG A 96 -22.94 -12.42 6.66
N ARG A 97 -23.72 -11.35 6.53
CA ARG A 97 -23.28 -10.01 6.92
C ARG A 97 -23.48 -9.82 8.41
N ILE A 98 -22.39 -9.80 9.18
CA ILE A 98 -22.45 -9.75 10.65
C ILE A 98 -22.47 -8.32 11.20
N ARG A 99 -22.00 -7.36 10.41
CA ARG A 99 -22.11 -5.91 10.61
C ARG A 99 -21.80 -5.20 9.30
N ASP A 100 -21.99 -3.89 9.28
CA ASP A 100 -21.61 -3.08 8.13
C ASP A 100 -20.13 -3.32 7.75
N PHE A 101 -19.93 -3.52 6.45
CA PHE A 101 -18.61 -3.79 5.84
C PHE A 101 -17.94 -5.09 6.26
N VAL A 102 -18.63 -6.02 6.93
CA VAL A 102 -18.06 -7.32 7.32
C VAL A 102 -18.97 -8.48 6.91
N ASP A 103 -18.50 -9.23 5.91
CA ASP A 103 -19.10 -10.48 5.45
C ASP A 103 -18.32 -11.67 6.01
N GLN A 104 -19.01 -12.53 6.74
CA GLN A 104 -18.45 -13.76 7.30
C GLN A 104 -18.86 -14.97 6.46
N TYR A 105 -17.87 -15.78 6.11
CA TYR A 105 -17.97 -17.02 5.36
C TYR A 105 -17.77 -18.19 6.32
N VAL A 106 -18.76 -19.08 6.41
CA VAL A 106 -18.66 -20.32 7.18
C VAL A 106 -18.17 -21.43 6.25
N MET A 107 -17.05 -22.06 6.63
CA MET A 107 -16.41 -23.13 5.88
C MET A 107 -17.04 -24.49 6.25
N PRO A 108 -16.91 -25.54 5.42
CA PRO A 108 -17.48 -26.86 5.69
C PRO A 108 -17.05 -27.51 7.01
N ASP A 109 -15.86 -27.15 7.51
CA ASP A 109 -15.31 -27.63 8.79
C ASP A 109 -15.69 -26.77 10.00
N GLY A 110 -16.56 -25.77 9.80
CA GLY A 110 -17.04 -24.88 10.84
C GLY A 110 -16.16 -23.66 11.12
N ARG A 111 -14.99 -23.54 10.48
CA ARG A 111 -14.18 -22.30 10.55
C ARG A 111 -14.94 -21.13 9.92
N ARG A 112 -14.65 -19.93 10.42
CA ARG A 112 -15.25 -18.67 9.96
C ARG A 112 -14.18 -17.74 9.45
N LEU A 113 -14.28 -17.32 8.19
CA LEU A 113 -13.40 -16.33 7.58
C LEU A 113 -14.19 -15.03 7.38
N SER A 114 -13.63 -13.89 7.76
CA SER A 114 -14.33 -12.60 7.68
C SER A 114 -13.66 -11.68 6.66
N LEU A 115 -14.39 -11.29 5.62
CA LEU A 115 -13.94 -10.37 4.59
C LEU A 115 -14.42 -8.95 4.89
N LEU A 116 -13.49 -8.01 4.93
CA LEU A 116 -13.79 -6.59 5.13
C LEU A 116 -14.05 -5.88 3.79
N GLY A 117 -15.03 -4.98 3.76
CA GLY A 117 -15.28 -4.06 2.66
C GLY A 117 -15.61 -4.73 1.32
N GLU A 118 -16.15 -5.96 1.33
CA GLU A 118 -16.40 -6.76 0.11
C GLU A 118 -15.12 -7.00 -0.72
N GLY A 119 -13.96 -7.01 -0.06
CA GLY A 119 -12.64 -7.10 -0.69
C GLY A 119 -12.22 -5.84 -1.44
N ARG A 120 -13.00 -4.75 -1.40
CA ARG A 120 -12.58 -3.44 -1.90
C ARG A 120 -11.53 -2.82 -0.97
N LEU A 121 -10.96 -1.69 -1.39
CA LEU A 121 -10.00 -0.92 -0.59
C LEU A 121 -10.58 -0.61 0.78
N VAL A 122 -10.11 -1.31 1.81
CA VAL A 122 -10.71 -1.33 3.16
C VAL A 122 -10.70 0.06 3.81
N ASN A 123 -9.67 0.86 3.53
CA ASN A 123 -9.56 2.22 4.04
C ASN A 123 -10.59 3.17 3.42
N LEU A 124 -11.13 2.87 2.23
CA LEU A 124 -12.19 3.65 1.59
C LEU A 124 -13.57 3.05 1.84
N ALA A 125 -13.66 1.71 1.85
CA ALA A 125 -14.92 0.99 1.98
C ALA A 125 -15.43 0.96 3.42
N ALA A 126 -14.52 0.90 4.40
CA ALA A 126 -14.84 0.75 5.82
C ALA A 126 -14.25 1.90 6.68
N ALA A 127 -13.72 2.95 6.05
CA ALA A 127 -13.19 4.15 6.70
C ALA A 127 -13.23 5.36 5.73
N GLU A 128 -12.59 6.47 6.10
CA GLU A 128 -12.67 7.76 5.38
C GLU A 128 -11.52 8.00 4.38
N GLY A 129 -10.71 6.97 4.10
CA GLY A 129 -9.56 7.07 3.20
C GLY A 129 -8.36 7.76 3.84
N HIS A 130 -7.58 8.46 3.00
CA HIS A 130 -6.42 9.20 3.47
C HIS A 130 -6.83 10.58 4.01
N PRO A 131 -6.19 11.05 5.09
CA PRO A 131 -6.45 12.39 5.62
C PRO A 131 -6.08 13.47 4.60
N ALA A 132 -6.74 14.63 4.69
CA ALA A 132 -6.50 15.77 3.81
C ALA A 132 -5.01 16.20 3.77
N SER A 133 -4.30 16.06 4.89
CA SER A 133 -2.87 16.38 5.02
C SER A 133 -1.94 15.46 4.22
N VAL A 134 -2.43 14.31 3.75
CA VAL A 134 -1.69 13.43 2.83
C VAL A 134 -2.16 13.67 1.40
N MET A 135 -3.46 13.89 1.21
CA MET A 135 -4.07 14.12 -0.11
C MET A 135 -3.67 15.45 -0.75
N ASP A 136 -3.31 16.46 0.04
CA ASP A 136 -2.90 17.78 -0.46
C ASP A 136 -1.71 17.71 -1.43
N MET A 137 -0.72 16.87 -1.14
CA MET A 137 0.44 16.64 -2.02
C MET A 137 0.03 15.97 -3.33
N SER A 138 -0.89 14.99 -3.28
CA SER A 138 -1.41 14.32 -4.48
C SER A 138 -2.22 15.27 -5.35
N PHE A 139 -3.08 16.11 -4.76
CA PHE A 139 -3.85 17.10 -5.49
C PHE A 139 -2.97 18.24 -6.02
N ALA A 140 -1.91 18.63 -5.31
CA ALA A 140 -0.91 19.57 -5.82
C ALA A 140 -0.20 19.01 -7.06
N ASN A 141 0.14 17.71 -7.04
CA ASN A 141 0.68 17.01 -8.21
C ASN A 141 -0.27 17.04 -9.41
N GLN A 142 -1.56 16.78 -9.20
CA GLN A 142 -2.55 16.85 -10.26
C GLN A 142 -2.74 18.28 -10.80
N ALA A 143 -2.79 19.28 -9.91
CA ALA A 143 -2.97 20.68 -10.30
C ALA A 143 -1.78 21.21 -11.11
N LEU A 144 -0.56 21.03 -10.61
CA LEU A 144 0.65 21.48 -11.31
C LEU A 144 0.95 20.63 -12.56
N GLY A 145 0.61 19.35 -12.53
CA GLY A 145 0.66 18.49 -13.72
C GLY A 145 -0.29 18.97 -14.82
N ALA A 146 -1.53 19.34 -14.46
CA ALA A 146 -2.48 19.91 -15.41
C ALA A 146 -1.98 21.26 -15.96
N GLU A 147 -1.42 22.12 -15.12
CA GLU A 147 -0.79 23.37 -15.55
C GLU A 147 0.36 23.12 -16.53
N TYR A 148 1.23 22.15 -16.24
CA TYR A 148 2.32 21.75 -17.11
C TYR A 148 1.81 21.27 -18.47
N MET A 149 0.76 20.44 -18.49
CA MET A 149 0.12 19.98 -19.73
C MET A 149 -0.47 21.13 -20.55
N VAL A 150 -1.07 22.12 -19.91
CA VAL A 150 -1.58 23.32 -20.62
C VAL A 150 -0.45 24.12 -21.24
N LYS A 151 0.68 24.27 -20.54
CA LYS A 151 1.82 25.08 -20.99
C LYS A 151 2.70 24.37 -22.03
N GLN A 152 2.97 23.08 -21.83
CA GLN A 152 3.98 22.31 -22.57
C GLN A 152 3.39 21.17 -23.40
N GLY A 153 2.10 20.85 -23.23
CA GLY A 153 1.50 19.65 -23.82
C GLY A 153 1.56 19.58 -25.35
N LYS A 154 1.62 20.71 -26.05
CA LYS A 154 1.82 20.76 -27.51
C LYS A 154 3.18 20.19 -27.95
N ASN A 155 4.17 20.22 -27.07
CA ASN A 155 5.52 19.72 -27.30
C ASN A 155 5.70 18.28 -26.80
N LEU A 156 4.64 17.66 -26.26
CA LEU A 156 4.69 16.30 -25.73
C LEU A 156 4.18 15.31 -26.78
N GLU A 157 4.95 14.24 -26.97
CA GLU A 157 4.50 13.04 -27.68
C GLU A 157 3.41 12.30 -26.90
N LYS A 158 2.65 11.43 -27.58
CA LYS A 158 1.64 10.56 -26.98
C LYS A 158 2.29 9.38 -26.23
N LYS A 159 2.88 9.66 -25.07
CA LYS A 159 3.46 8.65 -24.18
C LYS A 159 3.19 9.00 -22.72
N VAL A 160 3.47 8.06 -21.82
CA VAL A 160 3.38 8.28 -20.37
C VAL A 160 4.65 8.99 -19.91
N TYR A 161 4.48 10.15 -19.27
CA TYR A 161 5.58 10.89 -18.66
C TYR A 161 5.50 10.79 -17.15
N SER A 162 6.67 10.78 -16.51
CA SER A 162 6.76 11.10 -15.09
C SER A 162 6.54 12.60 -14.88
N VAL A 163 6.09 12.99 -13.70
CA VAL A 163 6.02 14.40 -13.30
C VAL A 163 7.44 15.00 -13.33
N PRO A 164 7.66 16.20 -13.92
CA PRO A 164 8.94 16.88 -13.89
C PRO A 164 9.46 17.09 -12.45
N LYS A 165 10.76 16.88 -12.24
CA LYS A 165 11.40 16.97 -10.91
C LYS A 165 11.24 18.35 -10.27
N GLU A 166 11.14 19.40 -11.08
CA GLU A 166 10.93 20.77 -10.63
C GLU A 166 9.57 20.94 -9.95
N ILE A 167 8.54 20.27 -10.47
CA ILE A 167 7.19 20.27 -9.90
C ILE A 167 7.21 19.54 -8.55
N ASP A 168 7.83 18.36 -8.49
CA ASP A 168 7.98 17.63 -7.21
C ASP A 168 8.67 18.47 -6.14
N ARG A 169 9.78 19.15 -6.51
CA ARG A 169 10.50 20.06 -5.61
C ARG A 169 9.63 21.24 -5.16
N GLN A 170 8.83 21.80 -6.07
CA GLN A 170 7.92 22.90 -5.74
C GLN A 170 6.84 22.45 -4.76
N ILE A 171 6.24 21.27 -4.96
CA ILE A 171 5.23 20.71 -4.05
C ILE A 171 5.82 20.47 -2.67
N ALA A 172 7.03 19.89 -2.59
CA ALA A 172 7.73 19.68 -1.33
C ALA A 172 7.96 21.01 -0.57
N ARG A 173 8.43 22.05 -1.27
CA ARG A 173 8.60 23.39 -0.68
C ARG A 173 7.29 23.98 -0.16
N LEU A 174 6.21 23.89 -0.95
CA LEU A 174 4.88 24.37 -0.56
C LEU A 174 4.37 23.62 0.68
N LYS A 175 4.58 22.31 0.73
CA LYS A 175 4.18 21.47 1.87
C LYS A 175 4.92 21.84 3.15
N LEU A 176 6.24 21.96 3.09
CA LEU A 176 7.06 22.37 4.25
C LEU A 176 6.62 23.74 4.78
N LYS A 177 6.40 24.70 3.88
CA LYS A 177 5.87 26.02 4.23
C LYS A 177 4.51 25.94 4.92
N ALA A 178 3.58 25.13 4.39
CA ALA A 178 2.26 24.93 5.00
C ALA A 178 2.33 24.23 6.37
N MET A 179 3.36 23.41 6.61
CA MET A 179 3.62 22.77 7.89
C MET A 179 4.39 23.68 8.88
N GLY A 180 4.82 24.88 8.46
CA GLY A 180 5.66 25.75 9.27
C GLY A 180 7.07 25.19 9.51
N VAL A 181 7.57 24.36 8.61
CA VAL A 181 8.91 23.74 8.70
C VAL A 181 9.88 24.51 7.83
N GLU A 182 10.98 24.94 8.44
CA GLU A 182 12.13 25.55 7.75
C GLU A 182 13.22 24.49 7.52
N ILE A 183 13.99 24.66 6.45
CA ILE A 183 15.10 23.77 6.06
C ILE A 183 16.32 24.59 5.67
N ASP A 184 17.49 23.99 5.82
CA ASP A 184 18.76 24.60 5.43
C ASP A 184 18.88 24.74 3.89
N THR A 185 19.76 25.65 3.47
CA THR A 185 20.23 25.78 2.09
C THR A 185 21.73 25.53 2.06
N LEU A 186 22.20 24.87 1.00
CA LEU A 186 23.63 24.65 0.82
C LEU A 186 24.38 25.99 0.73
N THR A 187 25.56 26.04 1.32
CA THR A 187 26.49 27.15 1.08
C THR A 187 27.13 26.99 -0.31
N PRO A 188 27.66 28.06 -0.93
CA PRO A 188 28.37 27.96 -2.20
C PRO A 188 29.55 26.97 -2.18
N GLU A 189 30.19 26.81 -1.02
CA GLU A 189 31.26 25.83 -0.81
C GLU A 189 30.74 24.39 -0.84
N GLN A 190 29.60 24.12 -0.18
CA GLN A 190 28.96 22.80 -0.20
C GLN A 190 28.43 22.43 -1.59
N GLU A 191 27.86 23.39 -2.32
CA GLU A 191 27.43 23.18 -3.72
C GLU A 191 28.64 22.80 -4.59
N LYS A 192 29.72 23.58 -4.51
CA LYS A 192 30.95 23.31 -5.26
C LYS A 192 31.54 21.94 -4.92
N TYR A 193 31.56 21.56 -3.64
CA TYR A 193 32.06 20.27 -3.20
C TYR A 193 31.24 19.11 -3.79
N LEU A 194 29.90 19.19 -3.72
CA LEU A 194 29.00 18.14 -4.24
C LEU A 194 29.01 18.02 -5.77
N GLU A 195 29.33 19.10 -6.49
CA GLU A 195 29.52 19.08 -7.94
C GLU A 195 30.92 18.60 -8.36
N SER A 196 31.87 18.58 -7.42
CA SER A 196 33.24 18.18 -7.70
C SER A 196 33.44 16.66 -7.60
N TRP A 197 34.06 16.08 -8.62
CA TRP A 197 34.49 14.68 -8.63
C TRP A 197 35.91 14.51 -8.07
N GLN A 198 36.50 15.57 -7.52
CA GLN A 198 37.92 15.64 -7.16
C GLN A 198 38.17 15.35 -5.68
N GLU A 199 37.15 15.46 -4.82
CA GLU A 199 37.31 15.34 -3.36
C GLU A 199 36.46 14.23 -2.71
N GLY A 200 36.02 13.22 -3.47
CA GLY A 200 35.33 12.05 -2.90
C GLY A 200 35.30 10.84 -3.84
N THR A 201 35.13 9.63 -3.26
CA THR A 201 34.95 8.35 -4.00
C THR A 201 33.71 8.33 -4.87
#